data_AF-R7J1X4-F1
#
_entry.id   AF-R7J1X4-F1
#
_cell.length_a   1.000
_cell.length_b   1.000
_cell.length_c   1.000
_cell.angle_alpha   90.00
_cell.angle_beta   90.00
_cell.angle_gamma   90.00
#
_symmetry.space_group_name_H-M   'P 1'
#
loop_
_entity.id
_entity.type
_entity.pdbx_description
1 polymer ?
#
loop_
_entity_poly.entity_id
_entity_poly.type
_entity_poly.pdbx_seq_one_letter_code
_entity_poly.pdbx_strand_id
1 'polypeptide(L)'
;MKLSLRNIMLAAAVVAVAAPAIAAETVTVKTDWYKTYTTDRNNSRFGAGFGGKVYFNVKNPEGPGKVMTIDKDGNVEEYATVEGLGTGIAIDDAGNVLVNTGFPGAVSGSNFVIISAADKSQTALNLDINTENAGLAAARVDQLGRVAGNLLSEDGAFFFITMKDAPTVTTIFVQNGAQAMGDLSYLMSEPAIVAMNTSACAQPLFDFDTLLGMGDDVRKSGFAVRNRSNQKIYFYEGSEWLTFGAPATKTSGTEGFDVFTIGDKSYSINPVVMTKSHENAFEITDEDGNTIFNSVNDGGVPVACETGGQSFGSYNARPVYNEAGEVEKVEIYQWYGAQNNNCLAAMFTVSKTQGVNDVIAADAEVAPVYYNLQGVRVANPANGLYIKVAGEKASKVLVK
;
A
#
# COMPACT_ATOMS: atom_id res chain seq x y z
N MET A 1 -18.10 14.21 15.32
CA MET A 1 -18.61 14.60 13.98
C MET A 1 -18.10 13.51 13.04
N LYS A 2 -18.98 12.65 12.52
CA LYS A 2 -18.57 11.41 11.83
C LYS A 2 -18.05 11.75 10.43
N LEU A 3 -16.74 11.66 10.25
CA LEU A 3 -16.12 11.66 8.93
C LEU A 3 -16.40 10.29 8.31
N SER A 4 -17.44 10.23 7.48
CA SER A 4 -17.65 9.10 6.55
C SER A 4 -16.77 9.35 5.32
N LEU A 5 -16.27 8.29 4.68
CA LEU A 5 -15.62 8.38 3.37
C LEU A 5 -16.53 9.09 2.34
N ARG A 6 -17.85 9.05 2.53
CA ARG A 6 -18.83 9.79 1.71
C ARG A 6 -18.92 11.28 2.01
N ASN A 7 -18.48 11.75 3.18
CA ASN A 7 -18.67 13.14 3.62
C ASN A 7 -17.65 14.15 3.05
N ILE A 8 -16.73 13.70 2.20
CA ILE A 8 -15.95 14.61 1.33
C ILE A 8 -16.82 15.08 0.13
N MET A 9 -17.99 14.48 -0.11
CA MET A 9 -18.90 14.87 -1.19
C MET A 9 -20.20 15.52 -0.68
N LEU A 10 -20.25 16.86 -0.56
CA LEU A 10 -21.44 17.73 -0.76
C LEU A 10 -21.03 19.20 -0.52
N ALA A 11 -21.34 20.22 -1.31
CA ALA A 11 -22.39 20.41 -2.30
C ALA A 11 -22.05 21.57 -3.26
N ALA A 12 -22.46 21.46 -4.53
CA ALA A 12 -22.84 22.61 -5.34
C ALA A 12 -23.98 22.18 -6.29
N ALA A 13 -25.21 22.39 -5.85
CA ALA A 13 -26.36 22.42 -6.76
C ALA A 13 -26.27 23.72 -7.56
N VAL A 14 -25.72 23.66 -8.76
CA VAL A 14 -25.81 24.73 -9.75
C VAL A 14 -26.36 24.15 -11.04
N VAL A 15 -27.39 24.84 -11.53
CA VAL A 15 -28.08 24.71 -12.82
C VAL A 15 -27.24 24.02 -13.89
N ALA A 16 -27.82 22.98 -14.52
CA ALA A 16 -27.23 22.25 -15.64
C ALA A 16 -26.97 23.18 -16.84
N VAL A 17 -25.80 23.79 -16.84
CA VAL A 17 -25.07 24.11 -18.07
C VAL A 17 -24.24 22.86 -18.36
N ALA A 18 -24.27 22.36 -19.60
CA ALA A 18 -23.47 21.20 -19.98
C ALA A 18 -21.99 21.51 -19.73
N ALA A 19 -21.48 21.12 -18.56
CA ALA A 19 -20.07 21.14 -18.25
C ALA A 19 -19.38 20.13 -19.16
N PRO A 20 -18.21 20.45 -19.73
CA PRO A 20 -17.41 19.45 -20.41
C PRO A 20 -17.21 18.27 -19.45
N ALA A 21 -17.35 17.05 -19.96
CA ALA A 21 -17.13 15.84 -19.18
C ALA A 21 -15.76 15.95 -18.49
N ILE A 22 -15.78 16.07 -17.16
CA ILE A 22 -14.56 15.98 -16.36
C ILE A 22 -14.02 14.59 -16.65
N ALA A 23 -12.84 14.51 -17.26
CA ALA A 23 -12.15 13.25 -17.45
C ALA A 23 -12.05 12.60 -16.07
N ALA A 24 -12.58 11.39 -15.91
CA ALA A 24 -12.51 10.69 -14.64
C ALA A 24 -11.05 10.66 -14.18
N GLU A 25 -10.79 11.10 -12.95
CA GLU A 25 -9.46 10.98 -12.35
C GLU A 25 -9.09 9.50 -12.41
N THR A 26 -8.07 9.19 -13.21
CA THR A 26 -7.50 7.86 -13.36
C THR A 26 -6.12 7.89 -12.73
N VAL A 27 -5.60 6.71 -12.39
CA VAL A 27 -4.21 6.58 -11.95
C VAL A 27 -3.43 5.79 -12.98
N THR A 28 -2.15 6.11 -13.12
CA THR A 28 -1.19 5.31 -13.87
C THR A 28 -0.33 4.53 -12.91
N VAL A 29 0.03 3.29 -13.28
CA VAL A 29 0.89 2.43 -12.48
C VAL A 29 2.15 2.14 -13.28
N LYS A 30 3.31 2.27 -12.62
CA LYS A 30 4.62 1.97 -13.18
C LYS A 30 5.31 0.93 -12.31
N THR A 31 5.84 -0.12 -12.93
CA THR A 31 6.84 -0.98 -12.28
C THR A 31 8.15 -0.22 -12.19
N ASP A 32 8.63 0.11 -10.99
CA ASP A 32 9.91 0.79 -10.82
C ASP A 32 11.06 -0.21 -10.89
N TRP A 33 10.94 -1.32 -10.18
CA TRP A 33 11.90 -2.41 -10.21
C TRP A 33 11.32 -3.69 -9.64
N TYR A 34 11.90 -4.82 -10.03
CA TYR A 34 11.76 -6.09 -9.31
C TYR A 34 13.10 -6.82 -9.28
N LYS A 35 13.30 -7.66 -8.26
CA LYS A 35 14.48 -8.50 -8.06
C LYS A 35 14.07 -9.84 -7.51
N THR A 36 14.80 -10.88 -7.92
CA THR A 36 14.69 -12.21 -7.34
C THR A 36 15.84 -12.46 -6.38
N TYR A 37 15.56 -13.15 -5.28
CA TYR A 37 16.56 -13.52 -4.29
C TYR A 37 16.32 -14.94 -3.79
N THR A 38 17.37 -15.77 -3.83
CA THR A 38 17.28 -17.16 -3.39
C THR A 38 17.47 -17.25 -1.88
N THR A 39 16.41 -17.62 -1.16
CA THR A 39 16.41 -17.79 0.30
C THR A 39 15.36 -18.80 0.72
N ASP A 40 15.53 -19.45 1.88
CA ASP A 40 14.50 -20.34 2.41
C ASP A 40 13.23 -19.55 2.73
N ARG A 41 12.20 -19.78 1.92
CA ARG A 41 10.91 -19.10 2.02
C ARG A 41 10.21 -19.35 3.36
N ASN A 42 10.49 -20.46 4.06
CA ASN A 42 9.91 -20.72 5.37
C ASN A 42 10.49 -19.81 6.46
N ASN A 43 11.71 -19.33 6.24
CA ASN A 43 12.40 -18.37 7.10
C ASN A 43 12.23 -16.92 6.63
N SER A 44 11.79 -16.71 5.38
CA SER A 44 11.60 -15.40 4.75
C SER A 44 10.22 -15.24 4.12
N ARG A 45 9.19 -15.44 4.95
CA ARG A 45 7.80 -15.51 4.50
C ARG A 45 7.26 -14.16 4.05
N PHE A 46 7.55 -13.12 4.82
CA PHE A 46 6.95 -11.81 4.62
C PHE A 46 8.02 -10.73 4.59
N GLY A 47 7.64 -9.60 4.02
CA GLY A 47 8.46 -8.41 3.97
C GLY A 47 7.63 -7.16 4.13
N ALA A 48 8.31 -6.06 4.39
CA ALA A 48 7.72 -4.74 4.32
C ALA A 48 8.64 -3.76 3.61
N GLY A 49 8.11 -2.87 2.77
CA GLY A 49 8.95 -1.91 2.06
C GLY A 49 8.85 -0.50 2.61
N PHE A 50 9.92 0.28 2.45
CA PHE A 50 10.04 1.71 2.78
C PHE A 50 11.29 2.30 2.13
N GLY A 51 11.24 3.57 1.74
CA GLY A 51 12.43 4.31 1.27
C GLY A 51 13.15 3.67 0.08
N GLY A 52 12.39 3.08 -0.86
CA GLY A 52 12.94 2.42 -2.05
C GLY A 52 13.56 1.04 -1.82
N LYS A 53 13.42 0.47 -0.61
CA LYS A 53 13.90 -0.87 -0.26
C LYS A 53 12.77 -1.77 0.21
N VAL A 54 12.91 -3.08 0.01
CA VAL A 54 12.07 -4.10 0.64
C VAL A 54 12.87 -4.76 1.76
N TYR A 55 12.29 -4.79 2.95
CA TYR A 55 12.83 -5.46 4.12
C TYR A 55 12.15 -6.81 4.25
N PHE A 56 12.88 -7.84 4.64
CA PHE A 56 12.32 -9.17 4.83
C PHE A 56 13.02 -9.88 5.98
N ASN A 57 12.27 -10.73 6.67
CA ASN A 57 12.82 -11.50 7.77
C ASN A 57 13.57 -12.73 7.25
N VAL A 58 14.60 -13.16 7.96
CA VAL A 58 15.28 -14.44 7.78
C VAL A 58 15.42 -15.05 9.16
N LYS A 59 14.43 -15.87 9.54
CA LYS A 59 14.43 -16.56 10.83
C LYS A 59 15.63 -17.50 10.95
N ASN A 60 16.07 -17.70 12.18
CA ASN A 60 17.03 -18.72 12.57
C ASN A 60 16.48 -19.50 13.77
N PRO A 61 16.10 -20.78 13.63
CA PRO A 61 15.62 -21.57 14.76
C PRO A 61 16.71 -21.86 15.81
N GLU A 62 17.98 -21.74 15.45
CA GLU A 62 19.14 -22.12 16.28
C GLU A 62 19.85 -20.92 16.92
N GLY A 63 19.31 -19.70 16.76
CA GLY A 63 19.90 -18.49 17.28
C GLY A 63 19.17 -17.23 16.80
N PRO A 64 19.82 -16.06 16.81
CA PRO A 64 19.16 -14.85 16.37
C PRO A 64 18.93 -14.88 14.86
N GLY A 65 17.75 -14.40 14.45
CA GLY A 65 17.42 -14.20 13.04
C GLY A 65 17.87 -12.83 12.54
N LYS A 66 17.68 -12.59 11.25
CA LYS A 66 18.10 -11.35 10.60
C LYS A 66 16.93 -10.66 9.91
N VAL A 67 16.86 -9.35 10.05
CA VAL A 67 16.13 -8.50 9.11
C VAL A 67 17.11 -8.13 8.00
N MET A 68 16.73 -8.42 6.77
CA MET A 68 17.50 -8.14 5.57
C MET A 68 16.80 -7.04 4.77
N THR A 69 17.54 -6.37 3.90
CA THR A 69 16.98 -5.46 2.88
C THR A 69 17.38 -5.91 1.49
N ILE A 70 16.58 -5.54 0.49
CA ILE A 70 16.91 -5.59 -0.93
C ILE A 70 16.50 -4.29 -1.60
N ASP A 71 17.37 -3.72 -2.44
CA ASP A 71 17.14 -2.47 -3.14
C ASP A 71 16.90 -2.65 -4.66
N LYS A 72 16.68 -1.53 -5.36
CA LYS A 72 16.47 -1.47 -6.81
C LYS A 72 17.61 -2.08 -7.65
N ASP A 73 18.82 -2.13 -7.11
CA ASP A 73 19.99 -2.66 -7.79
C ASP A 73 20.18 -4.16 -7.49
N GLY A 74 19.43 -4.68 -6.51
CA GLY A 74 19.50 -6.07 -6.05
C GLY A 74 20.53 -6.28 -4.95
N ASN A 75 21.03 -5.19 -4.33
CA ASN A 75 21.94 -5.32 -3.20
C ASN A 75 21.17 -5.82 -1.99
N VAL A 76 21.66 -6.90 -1.38
CA VAL A 76 21.08 -7.49 -0.18
C VAL A 76 21.99 -7.25 1.00
N GLU A 77 21.46 -6.59 2.03
CA GLU A 77 22.22 -6.20 3.22
C GLU A 77 21.52 -6.65 4.49
N GLU A 78 22.30 -7.04 5.50
CA GLU A 78 21.77 -7.23 6.85
C GLU A 78 21.42 -5.86 7.45
N TYR A 79 20.17 -5.69 7.85
CA TYR A 79 19.68 -4.48 8.49
C TYR A 79 19.78 -4.54 10.02
N ALA A 80 19.43 -5.70 10.59
CA ALA A 80 19.52 -5.95 12.03
C ALA A 80 19.53 -7.45 12.32
N THR A 81 20.13 -7.82 13.46
CA THR A 81 20.05 -9.16 14.05
C THR A 81 19.11 -9.10 15.26
N VAL A 82 18.12 -10.00 15.33
CA VAL A 82 17.05 -9.99 16.35
C VAL A 82 16.89 -11.37 16.96
N GLU A 83 16.93 -11.43 18.30
CA GLU A 83 16.74 -12.67 19.05
C GLU A 83 15.30 -13.19 18.91
N GLY A 84 15.14 -14.49 18.68
CA GLY A 84 13.82 -15.11 18.54
C GLY A 84 12.96 -14.57 17.39
N LEU A 85 13.57 -14.01 16.34
CA LEU A 85 12.88 -13.38 15.20
C LEU A 85 11.78 -14.28 14.60
N GLY A 86 10.58 -13.72 14.48
CA GLY A 86 9.41 -14.36 13.87
C GLY A 86 9.24 -14.06 12.38
N THR A 87 8.00 -14.18 11.90
CA THR A 87 7.66 -13.92 10.48
C THR A 87 6.95 -12.60 10.25
N GLY A 88 6.36 -12.01 11.29
CA GLY A 88 5.73 -10.71 11.20
C GLY A 88 6.77 -9.61 11.07
N ILE A 89 6.63 -8.79 10.03
CA ILE A 89 7.45 -7.61 9.78
C ILE A 89 6.55 -6.49 9.25
N ALA A 90 6.71 -5.30 9.81
CA ALA A 90 6.07 -4.07 9.39
C ALA A 90 7.07 -2.93 9.52
N ILE A 91 6.78 -1.81 8.86
CA ILE A 91 7.59 -0.60 8.97
C ILE A 91 6.65 0.58 9.11
N ASP A 92 6.92 1.46 10.07
CA ASP A 92 6.13 2.67 10.31
C ASP A 92 6.45 3.80 9.32
N ASP A 93 5.79 4.95 9.45
CA ASP A 93 5.95 6.07 8.51
C ASP A 93 7.29 6.82 8.70
N ALA A 94 7.96 6.61 9.85
CA ALA A 94 9.31 7.10 10.11
C ALA A 94 10.40 6.12 9.66
N GLY A 95 10.03 4.93 9.18
CA GLY A 95 10.95 3.89 8.71
C GLY A 95 11.46 2.95 9.81
N ASN A 96 10.92 3.03 11.03
CA ASN A 96 11.26 2.08 12.09
C ASN A 96 10.66 0.71 11.75
N VAL A 97 11.45 -0.35 11.94
CA VAL A 97 11.03 -1.71 11.59
C VAL A 97 10.44 -2.39 12.82
N LEU A 98 9.19 -2.82 12.74
CA LEU A 98 8.52 -3.64 13.76
C LEU A 98 8.58 -5.10 13.34
N VAL A 99 9.11 -5.96 14.21
CA VAL A 99 9.11 -7.42 14.01
C VAL A 99 8.51 -8.13 15.21
N ASN A 100 7.83 -9.25 15.00
CA ASN A 100 7.42 -10.10 16.11
C ASN A 100 8.51 -11.10 16.51
N THR A 101 8.44 -11.60 17.74
CA THR A 101 9.37 -12.62 18.28
C THR A 101 8.62 -13.80 18.90
N GLY A 102 9.28 -14.93 19.14
CA GLY A 102 8.65 -16.10 19.79
C GLY A 102 7.71 -16.91 18.87
N PHE A 103 7.86 -16.77 17.56
CA PHE A 103 7.18 -17.59 16.56
C PHE A 103 7.65 -19.06 16.62
N PRO A 104 6.78 -20.08 16.42
CA PRO A 104 5.39 -20.02 15.96
C PRO A 104 4.34 -20.00 17.10
N GLY A 105 4.73 -19.67 18.33
CA GLY A 105 3.84 -19.72 19.49
C GLY A 105 2.93 -18.50 19.64
N ALA A 106 2.06 -18.53 20.64
CA ALA A 106 1.18 -17.42 21.02
C ALA A 106 1.95 -16.12 21.34
N VAL A 107 3.18 -16.24 21.83
CA VAL A 107 4.08 -15.12 22.14
C VAL A 107 4.31 -14.21 20.92
N SER A 108 4.21 -14.76 19.70
CA SER A 108 4.33 -13.96 18.46
C SER A 108 3.22 -12.94 18.24
N GLY A 109 2.12 -13.01 19.00
CA GLY A 109 1.07 -11.99 19.01
C GLY A 109 1.25 -10.91 20.07
N SER A 110 2.10 -11.12 21.07
CA SER A 110 2.29 -10.18 22.19
C SER A 110 3.68 -9.56 22.26
N ASN A 111 4.70 -10.18 21.66
CA ASN A 111 6.09 -9.74 21.79
C ASN A 111 6.64 -9.25 20.46
N PHE A 112 7.13 -8.01 20.48
CA PHE A 112 7.67 -7.33 19.32
C PHE A 112 8.99 -6.63 19.66
N VAL A 113 9.75 -6.34 18.62
CA VAL A 113 10.92 -5.48 18.67
C VAL A 113 10.74 -4.37 17.64
N ILE A 114 10.93 -3.13 18.07
CA ILE A 114 11.00 -1.94 17.22
C ILE A 114 12.48 -1.64 16.99
N ILE A 115 12.92 -1.67 15.74
CA ILE A 115 14.27 -1.33 15.32
C ILE A 115 14.24 0.09 14.76
N SER A 116 14.89 1.01 15.47
CA SER A 116 14.99 2.43 15.12
C SER A 116 15.60 2.62 13.73
N ALA A 117 14.95 3.44 12.90
CA ALA A 117 15.50 3.82 11.59
C ALA A 117 16.79 4.62 11.73
N ALA A 118 16.86 5.48 12.76
CA ALA A 118 17.93 6.46 12.95
C ALA A 118 19.27 5.81 13.32
N ASP A 119 19.26 4.82 14.21
CA ASP A 119 20.48 4.28 14.83
C ASP A 119 20.48 2.75 15.00
N LYS A 120 19.42 2.06 14.54
CA LYS A 120 19.25 0.60 14.67
C LYS A 120 19.15 0.10 16.11
N SER A 121 18.94 0.99 17.08
CA SER A 121 18.62 0.59 18.45
C SER A 121 17.33 -0.23 18.49
N GLN A 122 17.26 -1.20 19.39
CA GLN A 122 16.14 -2.13 19.50
C GLN A 122 15.37 -1.87 20.79
N THR A 123 14.08 -1.61 20.65
CA THR A 123 13.14 -1.43 21.77
C THR A 123 12.19 -2.61 21.82
N ALA A 124 12.12 -3.29 22.96
CA ALA A 124 11.14 -4.34 23.16
C ALA A 124 9.76 -3.74 23.40
N LEU A 125 8.77 -4.18 22.62
CA LEU A 125 7.36 -3.84 22.77
C LEU A 125 6.62 -5.11 23.20
N ASN A 126 6.21 -5.17 24.47
CA ASN A 126 5.42 -6.25 25.01
C ASN A 126 3.98 -5.77 25.20
N LEU A 127 3.05 -6.39 24.49
CA LEU A 127 1.63 -6.08 24.54
C LEU A 127 0.94 -6.90 25.62
N ASP A 128 0.04 -6.26 26.34
CA ASP A 128 -0.70 -6.88 27.44
C ASP A 128 -1.98 -7.60 26.96
N ILE A 129 -1.79 -8.56 26.05
CA ILE A 129 -2.90 -9.31 25.42
C ILE A 129 -3.23 -10.55 26.25
N ASN A 130 -4.21 -10.38 27.13
CA ASN A 130 -4.77 -11.46 27.94
C ASN A 130 -6.29 -11.30 28.12
N THR A 131 -6.96 -12.35 28.59
CA THR A 131 -8.43 -12.37 28.72
C THR A 131 -8.97 -11.25 29.63
N GLU A 132 -8.20 -10.81 30.61
CA GLU A 132 -8.61 -9.77 31.56
C GLU A 132 -8.47 -8.36 30.95
N ASN A 133 -7.36 -8.08 30.27
CA ASN A 133 -7.04 -6.74 29.78
C ASN A 133 -7.45 -6.51 28.32
N ALA A 134 -7.35 -7.55 27.49
CA ALA A 134 -7.69 -7.51 26.08
C ALA A 134 -8.97 -8.27 25.76
N GLY A 135 -9.62 -8.96 26.69
CA GLY A 135 -10.81 -9.76 26.39
C GLY A 135 -10.57 -11.01 25.52
N LEU A 136 -9.31 -11.27 25.13
CA LEU A 136 -8.86 -12.52 24.52
C LEU A 136 -7.42 -12.85 24.94
N ALA A 137 -7.04 -14.13 24.81
CA ALA A 137 -5.66 -14.55 24.98
C ALA A 137 -4.82 -14.23 23.74
N ALA A 138 -3.54 -13.89 23.95
CA ALA A 138 -2.56 -13.82 22.87
C ALA A 138 -2.51 -15.14 22.07
N ALA A 139 -2.34 -15.02 20.76
CA ALA A 139 -2.23 -16.15 19.87
C ALA A 139 -1.26 -15.85 18.72
N ARG A 140 -0.92 -16.89 17.95
CA ARG A 140 0.10 -16.82 16.90
C ARG A 140 -0.24 -15.74 15.86
N VAL A 141 0.75 -14.93 15.49
CA VAL A 141 0.69 -13.98 14.36
C VAL A 141 1.77 -14.33 13.34
N ASP A 142 1.36 -14.52 12.09
CA ASP A 142 2.27 -14.84 10.99
C ASP A 142 2.67 -13.59 10.19
N GLN A 143 1.72 -12.68 9.94
CA GLN A 143 1.90 -11.52 9.09
C GLN A 143 1.48 -10.23 9.82
N LEU A 144 2.13 -9.12 9.47
CA LEU A 144 1.74 -7.78 9.88
C LEU A 144 1.39 -6.96 8.63
N GLY A 145 0.46 -6.01 8.79
CA GLY A 145 0.22 -4.96 7.80
C GLY A 145 1.21 -3.80 7.96
N ARG A 146 0.84 -2.64 7.44
CA ARG A 146 1.54 -1.38 7.69
C ARG A 146 1.27 -0.86 9.11
N VAL A 147 2.16 0.01 9.56
CA VAL A 147 2.02 0.79 10.78
C VAL A 147 1.83 2.25 10.34
N ALA A 148 0.76 2.90 10.81
CA ALA A 148 0.47 4.30 10.51
C ALA A 148 0.96 5.18 11.66
N GLY A 149 1.83 6.15 11.40
CA GLY A 149 2.49 7.00 12.38
C GLY A 149 3.93 6.59 12.71
N ASN A 150 4.44 6.99 13.87
CA ASN A 150 5.80 6.70 14.32
C ASN A 150 5.80 6.04 15.71
N LEU A 151 6.22 4.77 15.75
CA LEU A 151 6.21 3.92 16.95
C LEU A 151 7.07 4.46 18.09
N LEU A 152 8.09 5.26 17.78
CA LEU A 152 9.04 5.81 18.76
C LEU A 152 8.75 7.26 19.13
N SER A 153 7.70 7.86 18.56
CA SER A 153 7.33 9.26 18.84
C SER A 153 6.34 9.40 20.01
N GLU A 154 6.23 10.62 20.53
CA GLU A 154 5.22 10.98 21.52
C GLU A 154 3.81 10.96 20.93
N ASP A 155 3.62 11.36 19.66
CA ASP A 155 2.33 11.28 18.97
C ASP A 155 1.88 9.83 18.82
N GLY A 156 2.79 8.97 18.41
CA GLY A 156 2.62 7.53 18.39
C GLY A 156 2.29 6.94 17.02
N ALA A 157 1.77 5.71 17.04
CA ALA A 157 1.40 4.96 15.86
C ALA A 157 0.31 3.93 16.13
N PHE A 158 -0.45 3.61 15.08
CA PHE A 158 -1.41 2.52 15.06
C PHE A 158 -0.90 1.37 14.20
N PHE A 159 -1.17 0.14 14.67
CA PHE A 159 -1.11 -1.04 13.81
C PHE A 159 -2.15 -2.07 14.23
N PHE A 160 -2.44 -2.99 13.33
CA PHE A 160 -3.54 -3.94 13.44
C PHE A 160 -2.99 -5.36 13.27
N ILE A 161 -3.26 -6.24 14.22
CA ILE A 161 -2.81 -7.64 14.16
C ILE A 161 -3.99 -8.60 14.06
N THR A 162 -3.77 -9.69 13.31
CA THR A 162 -4.74 -10.75 13.10
C THR A 162 -4.23 -12.03 13.76
N MET A 163 -4.62 -12.25 15.00
CA MET A 163 -4.19 -13.42 15.77
C MET A 163 -4.94 -14.69 15.34
N LYS A 164 -4.24 -15.83 15.32
CA LYS A 164 -4.85 -17.12 14.96
C LYS A 164 -6.09 -17.41 15.82
N ASP A 165 -7.20 -17.73 15.16
CA ASP A 165 -8.51 -18.07 15.74
C ASP A 165 -9.19 -16.92 16.51
N ALA A 166 -8.64 -15.70 16.47
CA ALA A 166 -9.29 -14.55 17.08
C ALA A 166 -10.58 -14.18 16.32
N PRO A 167 -11.65 -13.77 17.04
CA PRO A 167 -12.90 -13.33 16.42
C PRO A 167 -12.84 -11.88 15.93
N THR A 168 -11.79 -11.15 16.29
CA THR A 168 -11.61 -9.71 16.05
C THR A 168 -10.19 -9.45 15.54
N VAL A 169 -10.02 -8.33 14.85
CA VAL A 169 -8.69 -7.73 14.66
C VAL A 169 -8.27 -7.08 15.97
N THR A 170 -7.00 -7.14 16.34
CA THR A 170 -6.48 -6.43 17.52
C THR A 170 -5.87 -5.12 17.06
N THR A 171 -6.55 -4.01 17.40
CA THR A 171 -6.04 -2.65 17.19
C THR A 171 -5.07 -2.33 18.29
N ILE A 172 -3.90 -1.77 17.97
CA ILE A 172 -2.85 -1.45 18.93
C ILE A 172 -2.41 -0.01 18.70
N PHE A 173 -2.33 0.75 19.79
CA PHE A 173 -1.77 2.10 19.81
C PHE A 173 -0.48 2.10 20.64
N VAL A 174 0.57 2.71 20.09
CA VAL A 174 1.91 2.75 20.68
C VAL A 174 2.38 4.19 20.73
N GLN A 175 3.00 4.57 21.85
CA GLN A 175 3.69 5.85 22.02
C GLN A 175 5.04 5.59 22.69
N ASN A 176 6.08 6.28 22.25
CA ASN A 176 7.43 6.19 22.83
C ASN A 176 7.95 4.74 22.94
N GLY A 177 7.64 3.90 21.95
CA GLY A 177 8.06 2.49 21.91
C GLY A 177 7.34 1.56 22.88
N ALA A 178 6.29 2.03 23.56
CA ALA A 178 5.50 1.24 24.51
C ALA A 178 4.02 1.25 24.13
N GLN A 179 3.30 0.19 24.54
CA GLN A 179 1.84 0.18 24.44
C GLN A 179 1.30 1.42 25.16
N ALA A 180 0.50 2.22 24.45
CA ALA A 180 -0.12 3.40 25.02
C ALA A 180 -1.15 3.00 26.08
N MET A 181 -1.21 3.78 27.16
CA MET A 181 -2.15 3.61 28.27
C MET A 181 -3.10 4.80 28.30
N GLY A 182 -4.40 4.58 28.51
CA GLY A 182 -5.42 5.64 28.55
C GLY A 182 -6.54 5.42 27.54
N ASP A 183 -7.13 6.52 27.06
CA ASP A 183 -8.39 6.49 26.29
C ASP A 183 -8.30 5.71 24.97
N LEU A 184 -7.10 5.60 24.39
CA LEU A 184 -6.82 4.85 23.17
C LEU A 184 -6.06 3.53 23.41
N SER A 185 -6.06 2.97 24.64
CA SER A 185 -5.32 1.75 25.01
C SER A 185 -5.91 0.46 24.42
N TYR A 186 -6.45 0.55 23.21
CA TYR A 186 -7.16 -0.52 22.55
C TYR A 186 -6.24 -1.72 22.35
N LEU A 187 -6.82 -2.90 22.59
CA LEU A 187 -6.22 -4.20 22.26
C LEU A 187 -7.20 -5.09 21.47
N MET A 188 -8.38 -4.59 21.14
CA MET A 188 -9.38 -5.34 20.38
C MET A 188 -10.27 -4.44 19.55
N SER A 189 -10.62 -4.95 18.39
CA SER A 189 -11.64 -4.42 17.50
C SER A 189 -13.00 -5.06 17.79
N GLU A 190 -14.05 -4.53 17.18
CA GLU A 190 -15.33 -5.24 17.12
C GLU A 190 -15.23 -6.49 16.22
N PRO A 191 -16.15 -7.48 16.38
CA PRO A 191 -16.15 -8.70 15.59
C PRO A 191 -16.14 -8.44 14.08
N ALA A 192 -15.14 -9.03 13.42
CA ALA A 192 -15.04 -9.01 11.97
C ALA A 192 -15.89 -10.12 11.36
N ILE A 193 -16.37 -9.92 10.14
CA ILE A 193 -17.19 -10.93 9.44
C ILE A 193 -16.37 -12.14 8.95
N VAL A 194 -15.05 -12.04 8.98
CA VAL A 194 -14.11 -13.10 8.62
C VAL A 194 -13.32 -13.53 9.84
N ALA A 195 -13.15 -14.85 10.01
CA ALA A 195 -12.34 -15.38 11.10
C ALA A 195 -10.85 -15.05 10.89
N MET A 196 -10.15 -14.66 11.95
CA MET A 196 -8.69 -14.46 11.87
C MET A 196 -7.98 -15.80 11.91
N ASN A 197 -6.91 -15.94 11.11
CA ASN A 197 -6.05 -17.12 11.09
C ASN A 197 -4.62 -16.71 10.74
N THR A 198 -3.73 -17.70 10.60
CA THR A 198 -2.31 -17.51 10.25
C THR A 198 -2.06 -16.95 8.83
N SER A 199 -3.11 -16.61 8.12
CA SER A 199 -3.09 -16.10 6.75
C SER A 199 -4.04 -14.91 6.56
N ALA A 200 -4.56 -14.38 7.66
CA ALA A 200 -5.23 -13.10 7.68
C ALA A 200 -4.18 -11.99 7.79
N CYS A 201 -4.54 -10.81 7.28
CA CYS A 201 -3.77 -9.59 7.42
C CYS A 201 -4.78 -8.44 7.58
N ALA A 202 -4.41 -7.41 8.33
CA ALA A 202 -5.17 -6.18 8.46
C ALA A 202 -4.27 -5.01 8.07
N GLN A 203 -4.82 -4.04 7.33
CA GLN A 203 -4.10 -2.88 6.83
C GLN A 203 -4.80 -1.61 7.29
N PRO A 204 -4.06 -0.56 7.71
CA PRO A 204 -4.65 0.73 8.02
C PRO A 204 -5.35 1.30 6.78
N LEU A 205 -6.58 1.79 6.96
CA LEU A 205 -7.33 2.47 5.89
C LEU A 205 -6.91 3.93 5.73
N PHE A 206 -6.44 4.55 6.82
CA PHE A 206 -6.19 5.97 6.88
C PHE A 206 -4.79 6.28 7.41
N ASP A 207 -4.37 7.53 7.24
CA ASP A 207 -3.18 8.07 7.88
C ASP A 207 -3.33 8.16 9.41
N PHE A 208 -2.20 8.45 10.07
CA PHE A 208 -2.15 8.53 11.52
C PHE A 208 -3.15 9.54 12.10
N ASP A 209 -3.18 10.76 11.57
CA ASP A 209 -4.01 11.85 12.11
C ASP A 209 -5.50 11.53 11.99
N THR A 210 -5.92 10.90 10.89
CA THR A 210 -7.29 10.44 10.70
C THR A 210 -7.62 9.33 11.68
N LEU A 211 -6.75 8.31 11.83
CA LEU A 211 -6.96 7.21 12.78
C LEU A 211 -7.05 7.72 14.22
N LEU A 212 -6.20 8.69 14.59
CA LEU A 212 -6.23 9.35 15.89
C LEU A 212 -7.55 10.11 16.08
N GLY A 213 -7.98 10.88 15.07
CA GLY A 213 -9.23 11.65 15.09
C GLY A 213 -10.50 10.82 15.15
N MET A 214 -10.44 9.53 14.78
CA MET A 214 -11.57 8.59 14.91
C MET A 214 -11.89 8.21 16.36
N GLY A 215 -10.94 8.34 17.29
CA GLY A 215 -11.11 7.89 18.67
C GLY A 215 -11.49 6.41 18.72
N ASP A 216 -12.58 6.07 19.41
CA ASP A 216 -13.07 4.70 19.57
C ASP A 216 -13.43 4.00 18.26
N ASP A 217 -13.84 4.75 17.24
CA ASP A 217 -14.29 4.19 15.96
C ASP A 217 -13.13 3.50 15.19
N VAL A 218 -11.87 3.79 15.56
CA VAL A 218 -10.67 3.15 14.99
C VAL A 218 -10.68 1.63 15.20
N ARG A 219 -11.26 1.16 16.32
CA ARG A 219 -11.44 -0.25 16.67
C ARG A 219 -12.38 -1.01 15.75
N LYS A 220 -12.92 -0.38 14.71
CA LYS A 220 -13.84 -1.04 13.81
C LYS A 220 -13.64 -0.61 12.38
N SER A 221 -13.50 0.70 12.18
CA SER A 221 -13.45 1.33 10.86
C SER A 221 -12.04 1.75 10.46
N GLY A 222 -11.04 1.59 11.33
CA GLY A 222 -9.67 2.05 11.08
C GLY A 222 -8.86 1.16 10.13
N PHE A 223 -9.37 -0.02 9.79
CA PHE A 223 -8.64 -1.02 9.02
C PHE A 223 -9.51 -1.74 7.99
N ALA A 224 -8.85 -2.22 6.94
CA ALA A 224 -9.35 -3.28 6.08
C ALA A 224 -8.74 -4.61 6.52
N VAL A 225 -9.43 -5.72 6.24
CA VAL A 225 -8.97 -7.06 6.60
C VAL A 225 -9.24 -8.05 5.49
N ARG A 226 -8.27 -8.92 5.20
CA ARG A 226 -8.39 -10.00 4.21
C ARG A 226 -7.93 -11.30 4.82
N ASN A 227 -8.63 -12.37 4.49
CA ASN A 227 -8.20 -13.74 4.77
C ASN A 227 -8.09 -14.52 3.46
N ARG A 228 -6.99 -15.27 3.27
CA ARG A 228 -6.80 -16.08 2.07
C ARG A 228 -7.90 -17.13 1.79
N SER A 229 -8.68 -17.53 2.80
CA SER A 229 -9.69 -18.59 2.67
C SER A 229 -10.90 -18.15 1.85
N ASN A 230 -11.31 -16.88 1.97
CA ASN A 230 -12.41 -16.31 1.19
C ASN A 230 -11.94 -15.22 0.20
N GLN A 231 -10.70 -14.76 0.34
CA GLN A 231 -9.97 -13.89 -0.59
C GLN A 231 -10.56 -12.48 -0.78
N LYS A 232 -11.62 -12.16 -0.03
CA LYS A 232 -12.30 -10.86 -0.03
C LYS A 232 -11.61 -9.89 0.93
N ILE A 233 -11.56 -8.62 0.54
CA ILE A 233 -11.08 -7.52 1.39
C ILE A 233 -12.30 -6.86 2.01
N TYR A 234 -12.40 -6.95 3.34
CA TYR A 234 -13.50 -6.37 4.11
C TYR A 234 -13.08 -5.07 4.78
N PHE A 235 -14.02 -4.14 4.89
CA PHE A 235 -13.89 -2.93 5.70
C PHE A 235 -15.24 -2.61 6.34
N TYR A 236 -15.23 -1.82 7.41
CA TYR A 236 -16.45 -1.40 8.06
C TYR A 236 -16.77 0.05 7.71
N GLU A 237 -17.99 0.31 7.26
CA GLU A 237 -18.48 1.67 7.01
C GLU A 237 -19.91 1.83 7.56
N GLY A 238 -20.12 2.95 8.28
CA GLY A 238 -21.44 3.34 8.78
C GLY A 238 -21.98 2.36 9.83
N SER A 239 -22.67 1.32 9.38
CA SER A 239 -23.25 0.28 10.23
C SER A 239 -22.96 -1.16 9.78
N GLU A 240 -22.26 -1.37 8.67
CA GLU A 240 -22.10 -2.69 8.05
C GLU A 240 -20.68 -2.99 7.56
N TRP A 241 -20.38 -4.29 7.48
CA TRP A 241 -19.16 -4.78 6.85
C TRP A 241 -19.37 -4.85 5.34
N LEU A 242 -18.57 -4.10 4.60
CA LEU A 242 -18.56 -4.05 3.15
C LEU A 242 -17.34 -4.79 2.60
N THR A 243 -17.31 -4.97 1.29
CA THR A 243 -16.16 -5.53 0.57
C THR A 243 -15.75 -4.62 -0.57
N PHE A 244 -14.43 -4.47 -0.78
CA PHE A 244 -13.93 -3.92 -2.05
C PHE A 244 -14.35 -4.82 -3.22
N GLY A 245 -14.59 -4.21 -4.37
CA GLY A 245 -14.89 -4.93 -5.60
C GLY A 245 -13.78 -5.92 -5.96
N ALA A 246 -14.18 -7.10 -6.41
CA ALA A 246 -13.22 -8.14 -6.78
C ALA A 246 -12.61 -7.86 -8.16
N PRO A 247 -11.32 -8.19 -8.37
CA PRO A 247 -10.69 -8.06 -9.69
C PRO A 247 -11.36 -8.93 -10.75
N ALA A 248 -11.20 -8.54 -12.01
CA ALA A 248 -11.63 -9.34 -13.15
C ALA A 248 -10.89 -10.69 -13.21
N THR A 249 -9.60 -10.70 -12.87
CA THR A 249 -8.84 -11.94 -12.74
C THR A 249 -9.18 -12.63 -11.43
N LYS A 250 -9.33 -13.96 -11.48
CA LYS A 250 -9.64 -14.77 -10.30
C LYS A 250 -8.65 -14.50 -9.16
N THR A 251 -9.17 -14.21 -7.97
CA THR A 251 -8.37 -13.99 -6.76
C THR A 251 -7.57 -15.23 -6.35
N SER A 252 -6.35 -14.99 -5.86
CA SER A 252 -5.41 -16.01 -5.42
C SER A 252 -5.50 -16.29 -3.92
N GLY A 253 -5.12 -17.52 -3.54
CA GLY A 253 -4.94 -17.91 -2.15
C GLY A 253 -3.60 -17.48 -1.53
N THR A 254 -2.78 -16.69 -2.24
CA THR A 254 -1.59 -16.03 -1.68
C THR A 254 -2.05 -15.03 -0.60
N GLU A 255 -1.32 -15.00 0.52
CA GLU A 255 -1.52 -14.03 1.61
C GLU A 255 -1.21 -12.58 1.18
N GLY A 256 -1.55 -11.64 2.07
CA GLY A 256 -1.36 -10.21 1.86
C GLY A 256 -2.42 -9.56 0.99
N PHE A 257 -2.48 -8.23 1.12
CA PHE A 257 -3.18 -7.24 0.30
C PHE A 257 -2.75 -5.87 0.82
N ASP A 258 -3.18 -4.81 0.14
CA ASP A 258 -3.26 -3.48 0.75
C ASP A 258 -4.37 -2.67 0.08
N VAL A 259 -4.71 -1.55 0.69
CA VAL A 259 -5.66 -0.57 0.18
C VAL A 259 -5.03 0.82 0.31
N PHE A 260 -5.35 1.70 -0.63
CA PHE A 260 -4.83 3.07 -0.61
C PHE A 260 -5.80 4.02 -1.31
N THR A 261 -5.66 5.30 -1.01
CA THR A 261 -6.49 6.36 -1.58
C THR A 261 -5.62 7.36 -2.31
N ILE A 262 -6.06 7.79 -3.49
CA ILE A 262 -5.47 8.90 -4.24
C ILE A 262 -6.61 9.79 -4.71
N GLY A 263 -6.59 11.06 -4.32
CA GLY A 263 -7.76 11.93 -4.48
C GLY A 263 -8.96 11.38 -3.70
N ASP A 264 -10.13 11.35 -4.33
CA ASP A 264 -11.36 10.85 -3.70
C ASP A 264 -11.59 9.35 -3.93
N LYS A 265 -10.66 8.65 -4.59
CA LYS A 265 -10.82 7.25 -4.99
C LYS A 265 -9.97 6.31 -4.15
N SER A 266 -10.59 5.23 -3.71
CA SER A 266 -9.92 4.12 -3.04
C SER A 266 -9.60 3.00 -4.03
N TYR A 267 -8.45 2.37 -3.84
CA TYR A 267 -7.95 1.27 -4.64
C TYR A 267 -7.55 0.11 -3.76
N SER A 268 -7.62 -1.10 -4.30
CA SER A 268 -7.23 -2.32 -3.59
C SER A 268 -6.23 -3.14 -4.39
N ILE A 269 -5.24 -3.71 -3.69
CA ILE A 269 -4.23 -4.61 -4.24
C ILE A 269 -4.67 -6.05 -3.94
N ASN A 270 -5.03 -6.77 -4.98
CA ASN A 270 -5.58 -8.12 -4.89
C ASN A 270 -4.60 -9.14 -5.45
N PRO A 271 -4.12 -10.13 -4.67
CA PRO A 271 -3.43 -11.27 -5.24
C PRO A 271 -4.33 -12.01 -6.23
N VAL A 272 -3.81 -12.33 -7.42
CA VAL A 272 -4.57 -12.99 -8.50
C VAL A 272 -3.89 -14.25 -9.00
N VAL A 273 -4.67 -15.13 -9.64
CA VAL A 273 -4.19 -16.35 -10.28
C VAL A 273 -3.87 -16.06 -11.74
N MET A 274 -2.61 -16.19 -12.12
CA MET A 274 -2.20 -16.14 -13.52
C MET A 274 -2.06 -17.56 -14.09
N THR A 275 -1.35 -18.43 -13.39
CA THR A 275 -1.17 -19.83 -13.81
C THR A 275 -1.46 -20.84 -12.70
N LYS A 276 -1.23 -20.48 -11.43
CA LYS A 276 -1.37 -21.31 -10.24
C LYS A 276 -1.99 -20.53 -9.07
N SER A 277 -2.53 -21.26 -8.10
CA SER A 277 -3.28 -20.69 -6.97
C SER A 277 -2.45 -19.80 -6.02
N HIS A 278 -1.11 -19.88 -6.06
CA HIS A 278 -0.19 -19.23 -5.14
C HIS A 278 0.98 -18.63 -5.89
N GLU A 279 0.80 -17.42 -6.39
CA GLU A 279 1.76 -16.68 -7.22
C GLU A 279 1.98 -15.27 -6.66
N ASN A 280 3.02 -14.58 -7.14
CA ASN A 280 3.31 -13.17 -6.84
C ASN A 280 2.46 -12.19 -7.66
N ALA A 281 1.59 -12.69 -8.54
CA ALA A 281 0.75 -11.84 -9.35
C ALA A 281 -0.32 -11.15 -8.49
N PHE A 282 -0.52 -9.87 -8.75
CA PHE A 282 -1.60 -9.07 -8.19
C PHE A 282 -2.21 -8.15 -9.26
N GLU A 283 -3.43 -7.70 -8.96
CA GLU A 283 -4.11 -6.61 -9.65
C GLU A 283 -4.40 -5.46 -8.70
N ILE A 284 -4.31 -4.24 -9.21
CA ILE A 284 -4.85 -3.04 -8.56
C ILE A 284 -6.23 -2.81 -9.16
N THR A 285 -7.25 -2.68 -8.33
CA THR A 285 -8.63 -2.39 -8.74
C THR A 285 -9.12 -1.12 -8.07
N ASP A 286 -10.09 -0.46 -8.70
CA ASP A 286 -10.92 0.52 -7.98
C ASP A 286 -11.93 -0.17 -7.03
N GLU A 287 -12.75 0.64 -6.37
CA GLU A 287 -13.77 0.21 -5.41
C GLU A 287 -14.84 -0.72 -6.01
N ASP A 288 -15.12 -0.61 -7.30
CA ASP A 288 -16.09 -1.42 -8.03
C ASP A 288 -15.47 -2.74 -8.56
N GLY A 289 -14.15 -2.87 -8.49
CA GLY A 289 -13.41 -4.05 -8.95
C GLY A 289 -12.91 -3.94 -10.38
N ASN A 290 -12.97 -2.76 -11.00
CA ASN A 290 -12.39 -2.56 -12.33
C ASN A 290 -10.87 -2.60 -12.22
N THR A 291 -10.23 -3.51 -12.97
CA THR A 291 -8.78 -3.65 -12.99
C THR A 291 -8.13 -2.42 -13.61
N ILE A 292 -7.25 -1.78 -12.85
CA ILE A 292 -6.43 -0.64 -13.25
C ILE A 292 -5.05 -1.09 -13.74
N PHE A 293 -4.52 -2.14 -13.13
CA PHE A 293 -3.20 -2.67 -13.42
C PHE A 293 -3.10 -4.14 -13.04
N ASN A 294 -2.48 -4.95 -13.91
CA ASN A 294 -2.05 -6.31 -13.64
C ASN A 294 -0.51 -6.38 -13.64
N SER A 295 0.06 -6.79 -12.50
CA SER A 295 1.52 -6.84 -12.29
C SER A 295 2.30 -7.68 -13.31
N VAL A 296 1.68 -8.71 -13.90
CA VAL A 296 2.32 -9.58 -14.88
C VAL A 296 2.13 -9.03 -16.30
N ASN A 297 0.88 -8.75 -16.68
CA ASN A 297 0.55 -8.36 -18.04
C ASN A 297 0.98 -6.91 -18.35
N ASP A 298 0.73 -5.99 -17.42
CA ASP A 298 1.01 -4.57 -17.59
C ASP A 298 2.35 -4.19 -16.95
N GLY A 299 2.67 -4.82 -15.81
CA GLY A 299 3.90 -4.56 -15.06
C GLY A 299 5.14 -5.27 -15.60
N GLY A 300 4.95 -6.31 -16.42
CA GLY A 300 6.04 -7.14 -16.94
C GLY A 300 6.79 -7.96 -15.88
N VAL A 301 6.24 -8.07 -14.66
CA VAL A 301 6.86 -8.87 -13.59
C VAL A 301 6.56 -10.35 -13.84
N PRO A 302 7.57 -11.22 -13.95
CA PRO A 302 7.33 -12.64 -14.19
C PRO A 302 6.69 -13.31 -12.97
N VAL A 303 6.02 -14.44 -13.21
CA VAL A 303 5.56 -15.33 -12.15
C VAL A 303 6.77 -16.06 -11.55
N ALA A 304 6.99 -15.89 -10.25
CA ALA A 304 8.13 -16.46 -9.52
C ALA A 304 7.88 -17.88 -8.98
N CYS A 305 6.61 -18.24 -8.69
CA CYS A 305 6.24 -19.56 -8.16
C CYS A 305 5.65 -20.46 -9.25
N GLU A 306 6.44 -21.43 -9.71
CA GLU A 306 6.04 -22.33 -10.81
C GLU A 306 5.41 -23.65 -10.31
N THR A 307 5.56 -23.96 -9.02
CA THR A 307 5.23 -25.28 -8.45
C THR A 307 3.80 -25.39 -7.92
N GLY A 308 3.08 -24.27 -7.80
CA GLY A 308 1.66 -24.20 -7.43
C GLY A 308 1.29 -24.62 -6.00
N GLY A 309 2.26 -24.90 -5.14
CA GLY A 309 2.02 -25.06 -3.70
C GLY A 309 1.99 -23.71 -2.99
N GLN A 310 1.56 -23.73 -1.72
CA GLN A 310 1.41 -22.53 -0.90
C GLN A 310 2.70 -21.70 -0.90
N SER A 311 2.59 -20.41 -1.18
CA SER A 311 3.65 -19.40 -1.06
C SER A 311 3.12 -18.22 -0.26
N PHE A 312 4.01 -17.35 0.20
CA PHE A 312 3.68 -16.25 1.11
C PHE A 312 3.84 -14.90 0.42
N GLY A 313 2.93 -13.96 0.66
CA GLY A 313 2.96 -12.63 0.04
C GLY A 313 2.64 -11.51 1.02
N SER A 314 3.29 -10.37 0.83
CA SER A 314 2.95 -9.13 1.51
C SER A 314 3.02 -7.94 0.56
N TYR A 315 2.18 -6.95 0.85
CA TYR A 315 2.05 -5.71 0.09
C TYR A 315 2.02 -4.55 1.07
N ASN A 316 2.69 -3.45 0.74
CA ASN A 316 2.58 -2.19 1.46
C ASN A 316 2.39 -1.06 0.47
N ALA A 317 1.24 -0.41 0.51
CA ALA A 317 0.95 0.82 -0.21
C ALA A 317 1.31 2.01 0.67
N ARG A 318 2.31 2.80 0.28
CA ARG A 318 2.77 3.96 1.03
C ARG A 318 2.42 5.26 0.30
N PRO A 319 1.46 6.03 0.82
CA PRO A 319 1.21 7.37 0.32
C PRO A 319 2.45 8.25 0.45
N VAL A 320 2.72 9.03 -0.59
CA VAL A 320 3.69 10.11 -0.58
C VAL A 320 2.92 11.40 -0.80
N TYR A 321 3.02 12.30 0.16
CA TYR A 321 2.26 13.53 0.21
C TYR A 321 3.04 14.69 -0.43
N ASN A 322 2.34 15.56 -1.14
CA ASN A 322 2.88 16.84 -1.60
C ASN A 322 2.95 17.86 -0.44
N GLU A 323 3.46 19.07 -0.72
CA GLU A 323 3.54 20.17 0.26
C GLU A 323 2.16 20.61 0.80
N ALA A 324 1.07 20.33 0.08
CA ALA A 324 -0.29 20.63 0.49
C ALA A 324 -0.92 19.53 1.37
N GLY A 325 -0.18 18.43 1.65
CA GLY A 325 -0.69 17.29 2.42
C GLY A 325 -1.60 16.37 1.63
N GLU A 326 -1.64 16.49 0.30
CA GLU A 326 -2.42 15.59 -0.57
C GLU A 326 -1.53 14.45 -1.09
N VAL A 327 -2.12 13.26 -1.27
CA VAL A 327 -1.41 12.12 -1.85
C VAL A 327 -1.06 12.41 -3.31
N GLU A 328 0.23 12.63 -3.58
CA GLU A 328 0.78 12.83 -4.93
C GLU A 328 0.91 11.50 -5.67
N LYS A 329 1.47 10.51 -4.97
CA LYS A 329 1.71 9.17 -5.47
C LYS A 329 1.62 8.16 -4.32
N VAL A 330 1.50 6.90 -4.68
CA VAL A 330 1.59 5.77 -3.74
C VAL A 330 2.69 4.84 -4.21
N GLU A 331 3.61 4.52 -3.31
CA GLU A 331 4.66 3.53 -3.53
C GLU A 331 4.17 2.18 -3.01
N ILE A 332 4.06 1.20 -3.91
CA ILE A 332 3.65 -0.16 -3.57
C ILE A 332 4.90 -1.02 -3.50
N TYR A 333 5.11 -1.64 -2.35
CA TYR A 333 6.19 -2.59 -2.13
C TYR A 333 5.63 -4.00 -2.02
N GLN A 334 6.30 -4.95 -2.65
CA GLN A 334 5.95 -6.36 -2.58
C GLN A 334 7.14 -7.19 -2.08
N TRP A 335 6.85 -8.11 -1.16
CA TRP A 335 7.69 -9.28 -0.93
C TRP A 335 6.90 -10.55 -1.18
N TYR A 336 7.55 -11.54 -1.79
CA TYR A 336 6.95 -12.81 -2.09
C TYR A 336 7.91 -13.97 -1.77
N GLY A 337 7.57 -14.74 -0.74
CA GLY A 337 8.26 -15.95 -0.32
C GLY A 337 7.85 -17.16 -1.16
N ALA A 338 8.52 -17.37 -2.29
CA ALA A 338 8.19 -18.39 -3.29
C ALA A 338 8.51 -19.82 -2.84
N GLN A 339 7.70 -20.81 -3.24
CA GLN A 339 7.92 -22.21 -2.87
C GLN A 339 9.23 -22.84 -3.35
N ASN A 340 9.69 -22.44 -4.52
CA ASN A 340 10.98 -22.87 -5.07
C ASN A 340 12.17 -22.10 -4.46
N ASN A 341 11.97 -21.34 -3.38
CA ASN A 341 12.95 -20.46 -2.73
C ASN A 341 13.44 -19.28 -3.59
N ASN A 342 12.94 -19.13 -4.83
CA ASN A 342 13.22 -17.98 -5.69
C ASN A 342 12.29 -16.82 -5.34
N CYS A 343 12.53 -16.18 -4.20
CA CYS A 343 11.69 -15.12 -3.68
C CYS A 343 11.76 -13.88 -4.55
N LEU A 344 10.74 -13.02 -4.49
CA LEU A 344 10.65 -11.80 -5.29
C LEU A 344 10.42 -10.58 -4.40
N ALA A 345 11.16 -9.51 -4.69
CA ALA A 345 10.93 -8.18 -4.17
C ALA A 345 10.60 -7.24 -5.34
N ALA A 346 9.64 -6.35 -5.18
CA ALA A 346 9.32 -5.36 -6.20
C ALA A 346 8.83 -4.05 -5.60
N MET A 347 8.94 -3.00 -6.41
CA MET A 347 8.39 -1.68 -6.14
C MET A 347 7.63 -1.18 -7.38
N PHE A 348 6.47 -0.60 -7.14
CA PHE A 348 5.63 0.05 -8.14
C PHE A 348 5.26 1.45 -7.65
N THR A 349 5.07 2.38 -8.57
CA THR A 349 4.54 3.71 -8.28
C THR A 349 3.18 3.87 -8.94
N VAL A 350 2.19 4.25 -8.14
CA VAL A 350 0.88 4.70 -8.60
C VAL A 350 0.84 6.21 -8.53
N SER A 351 0.50 6.88 -9.62
CA SER A 351 0.41 8.34 -9.68
C SER A 351 -0.91 8.77 -10.28
N LYS A 352 -1.42 9.93 -9.87
CA LYS A 352 -2.53 10.58 -10.56
C LYS A 352 -2.18 10.74 -12.03
N THR A 353 -3.06 10.31 -12.92
CA THR A 353 -2.98 10.72 -14.32
C THR A 353 -3.17 12.23 -14.31
N GLN A 354 -2.12 12.99 -14.59
CA GLN A 354 -2.31 14.41 -14.86
C GLN A 354 -3.17 14.49 -16.12
N GLY A 355 -4.45 14.82 -15.93
CA GLY A 355 -5.30 15.23 -17.03
C GLY A 355 -4.57 16.36 -17.77
N VAL A 356 -4.74 16.43 -19.08
CA VAL A 356 -4.33 17.61 -19.83
C VAL A 356 -5.06 18.80 -19.20
N ASN A 357 -4.36 19.56 -18.34
CA ASN A 357 -4.97 20.63 -17.55
C ASN A 357 -5.39 21.83 -18.41
N ASP A 358 -5.14 21.80 -19.73
CA ASP A 358 -5.50 22.87 -20.64
C ASP A 358 -6.04 22.32 -21.96
N VAL A 359 -7.35 22.14 -22.05
CA VAL A 359 -8.03 22.40 -23.33
C VAL A 359 -8.23 23.91 -23.37
N ILE A 360 -7.21 24.65 -23.83
CA ILE A 360 -7.41 26.04 -24.25
C ILE A 360 -8.45 25.98 -25.37
N ALA A 361 -9.70 26.36 -25.04
CA ALA A 361 -10.72 26.66 -26.02
C ALA A 361 -10.05 27.58 -27.04
N ALA A 362 -10.08 27.19 -28.31
CA ALA A 362 -9.43 27.97 -29.35
C ALA A 362 -9.99 29.39 -29.32
N ASP A 363 -9.20 30.34 -28.81
CA ASP A 363 -9.47 31.75 -28.98
C ASP A 363 -9.61 32.01 -30.47
N ALA A 364 -10.62 32.85 -30.77
CA ALA A 364 -11.14 33.20 -32.08
C ALA A 364 -10.09 33.21 -33.20
N GLU A 365 -10.49 32.80 -34.42
CA GLU A 365 -9.63 32.76 -35.62
C GLU A 365 -8.74 34.01 -35.78
N VAL A 366 -7.53 33.96 -35.23
CA VAL A 366 -6.52 35.00 -35.43
C VAL A 366 -5.82 34.69 -36.76
N ALA A 367 -5.79 35.69 -37.65
CA ALA A 367 -5.10 35.59 -38.93
C ALA A 367 -3.63 35.15 -38.70
N PRO A 368 -3.16 34.09 -39.36
CA PRO A 368 -1.85 33.52 -39.08
C PRO A 368 -0.70 34.41 -39.56
N VAL A 369 0.36 34.47 -38.76
CA VAL A 369 1.64 35.13 -39.10
C VAL A 369 2.71 34.07 -39.29
N TYR A 370 3.53 34.22 -40.34
CA TYR A 370 4.59 33.25 -40.67
C TYR A 370 5.98 33.82 -40.39
N TYR A 371 6.89 32.96 -39.93
CA TYR A 371 8.30 33.25 -39.74
C TYR A 371 9.16 32.16 -40.39
N ASN A 372 10.34 32.51 -40.88
CA ASN A 372 11.34 31.51 -41.27
C ASN A 372 11.95 30.84 -40.02
N LEU A 373 12.78 29.80 -40.21
CA LEU A 373 13.40 29.07 -39.09
C LEU A 373 14.41 29.89 -38.28
N GLN A 374 14.73 31.12 -38.71
CA GLN A 374 15.58 32.07 -37.99
C GLN A 374 14.75 33.13 -37.24
N GLY A 375 13.41 33.03 -37.25
CA GLY A 375 12.52 33.95 -36.56
C GLY A 375 12.23 35.27 -37.31
N VAL A 376 12.54 35.35 -38.61
CA VAL A 376 12.21 36.53 -39.44
C VAL A 376 10.81 36.39 -40.01
N ARG A 377 9.96 37.41 -39.84
CA ARG A 377 8.57 37.43 -40.33
C ARG A 377 8.52 37.42 -41.87
N VAL A 378 7.63 36.61 -42.43
CA VAL A 378 7.43 36.42 -43.88
C VAL A 378 6.00 36.79 -44.24
N ALA A 379 5.83 37.77 -45.13
CA ALA A 379 4.50 38.27 -45.51
C ALA A 379 3.75 37.34 -46.49
N ASN A 380 4.47 36.70 -47.41
CA ASN A 380 3.92 35.80 -48.43
C ASN A 380 4.74 34.50 -48.44
N PRO A 381 4.41 33.50 -47.59
CA PRO A 381 5.15 32.26 -47.54
C PRO A 381 4.96 31.48 -48.86
N ALA A 382 6.05 31.27 -49.59
CA ALA A 382 6.11 30.36 -50.75
C ALA A 382 6.40 28.92 -50.29
N ASN A 383 6.39 27.95 -51.19
CA ASN A 383 6.62 26.53 -50.86
C ASN A 383 7.88 26.32 -50.02
N GLY A 384 7.72 25.82 -48.79
CA GLY A 384 8.79 25.78 -47.81
C GLY A 384 8.33 25.58 -46.37
N LEU A 385 9.29 25.47 -45.45
CA LEU A 385 9.06 25.19 -44.03
C LEU A 385 9.10 26.48 -43.21
N TYR A 386 8.05 26.73 -42.41
CA TYR A 386 7.86 27.96 -41.64
C TYR A 386 7.40 27.67 -40.21
N ILE A 387 7.50 28.68 -39.36
CA ILE A 387 6.82 28.76 -38.07
C ILE A 387 5.56 29.60 -38.29
N LYS A 388 4.38 29.00 -38.11
CA LYS A 388 3.07 29.65 -38.15
C LYS A 388 2.64 29.98 -36.73
N VAL A 389 2.39 31.25 -36.47
CA VAL A 389 1.82 31.75 -35.21
C VAL A 389 0.38 32.17 -35.46
N ALA A 390 -0.56 31.58 -34.72
CA ALA A 390 -1.98 31.96 -34.74
C ALA A 390 -2.50 31.97 -33.30
N GLY A 391 -2.98 33.13 -32.84
CA GLY A 391 -3.26 33.36 -31.42
C GLY A 391 -2.00 33.14 -30.58
N GLU A 392 -2.14 32.37 -29.50
CA GLU A 392 -1.03 32.03 -28.59
C GLU A 392 -0.22 30.79 -29.03
N LYS A 393 -0.58 30.16 -30.17
CA LYS A 393 0.06 28.91 -30.64
C LYS A 393 1.07 29.18 -31.75
N ALA A 394 2.29 28.65 -31.58
CA ALA A 394 3.31 28.55 -32.61
C ALA A 394 3.43 27.08 -33.08
N SER A 395 3.43 26.86 -34.40
CA SER A 395 3.50 25.52 -35.00
C SER A 395 4.43 25.51 -36.22
N LYS A 396 5.16 24.41 -36.42
CA LYS A 396 6.01 24.24 -37.61
C LYS A 396 5.17 23.66 -38.75
N VAL A 397 5.11 24.36 -39.88
CA VAL A 397 4.25 24.00 -41.02
C VAL A 397 5.03 23.99 -42.32
N LEU A 398 4.69 23.05 -43.20
CA LEU A 398 5.15 23.01 -44.59
C LEU A 398 4.09 23.65 -45.48
N VAL A 399 4.40 24.79 -46.08
CA VAL A 399 3.57 25.43 -47.11
C VAL A 399 3.90 24.76 -48.45
N LYS A 400 2.87 24.34 -49.19
CA LYS A 400 2.97 23.56 -50.44
C LYS A 400 2.37 24.29 -51.63
#